data_AF-A0A6H2TZ53-F1
#
_entry.id   AF-A0A6H2TZ53-F1
#
_cell.length_a   1.000
_cell.length_b   1.000
_cell.length_c   1.000
_cell.angle_alpha   90.00
_cell.angle_beta   90.00
_cell.angle_gamma   90.00
#
_symmetry.space_group_name_H-M   'P 1'
#
loop_
_entity.id
_entity.type
_entity.pdbx_description
1 polymer ?
#
loop_
_entity_poly.entity_id
_entity_poly.type
_entity_poly.pdbx_seq_one_letter_code
_entity_poly.pdbx_strand_id
1 'polypeptide(L)'
;PGVFDKLTLLTGLGLHDNQLKSIPRGAFDNLKSLTHIWLFRNPWDCACSDILYLSRWISQHPGVVRDSGNNVDPDSARCSGTNTPVRAVTEASTSPSKCP
;
A
#
# COMPACT_ATOMS: atom_id res chain seq x y z
N PRO A 1 -6.80 12.47 -14.46
CA PRO A 1 -6.52 11.01 -14.56
C PRO A 1 -5.31 10.65 -13.67
N GLY A 2 -5.51 9.75 -12.73
CA GLY A 2 -4.45 9.14 -11.91
C GLY A 2 -3.55 8.23 -12.74
N VAL A 3 -2.34 7.99 -12.22
CA VAL A 3 -1.25 7.32 -12.95
C VAL A 3 -1.61 5.90 -13.44
N PHE A 4 -2.49 5.19 -12.72
CA PHE A 4 -2.89 3.82 -13.06
C PHE A 4 -4.30 3.71 -13.65
N ASP A 5 -5.03 4.83 -13.84
CA ASP A 5 -6.45 4.81 -14.18
C ASP A 5 -6.78 4.06 -15.48
N LYS A 6 -5.86 4.09 -16.45
CA LYS A 6 -6.05 3.47 -17.77
C LYS A 6 -5.55 2.03 -17.85
N LEU A 7 -4.91 1.53 -16.79
CA LEU A 7 -4.28 0.22 -16.78
C LEU A 7 -5.26 -0.87 -16.28
N THR A 8 -6.45 -0.92 -16.88
CA THR A 8 -7.55 -1.79 -16.42
C THR A 8 -7.23 -3.29 -16.54
N LEU A 9 -6.31 -3.65 -17.44
CA LEU A 9 -5.86 -5.03 -17.68
C LEU A 9 -4.56 -5.39 -16.94
N LEU A 10 -4.02 -4.50 -16.08
CA LEU A 10 -2.78 -4.76 -15.36
C LEU A 10 -2.97 -5.88 -14.34
N THR A 11 -2.18 -6.95 -14.46
CA THR A 11 -2.25 -8.12 -13.58
C THR A 11 -1.20 -8.11 -12.48
N GLY A 12 -0.04 -7.49 -12.72
CA GLY A 12 1.05 -7.37 -11.77
C GLY A 12 1.55 -5.93 -11.63
N LEU A 13 1.78 -5.48 -10.40
CA LEU A 13 2.31 -4.14 -10.11
C LEU A 13 3.47 -4.22 -9.10
N GLY A 14 4.69 -3.94 -9.55
CA GLY A 14 5.87 -3.86 -8.68
C GLY A 14 6.12 -2.43 -8.21
N LEU A 15 6.01 -2.18 -6.91
CA LEU A 15 6.38 -0.90 -6.26
C LEU A 15 7.38 -1.08 -5.11
N HIS A 16 7.85 -2.32 -4.90
CA HIS A 16 8.81 -2.67 -3.86
C HIS A 16 10.18 -2.03 -4.10
N ASP A 17 11.03 -1.99 -3.07
CA ASP A 17 12.41 -1.46 -3.17
C ASP A 17 12.46 0.00 -3.67
N ASN A 18 11.61 0.85 -3.08
CA ASN A 18 11.48 2.28 -3.41
C ASN A 18 11.47 3.15 -2.13
N GLN A 19 11.22 4.45 -2.29
CA GLN A 19 11.13 5.43 -1.18
C GLN A 19 9.70 5.97 -0.99
N LEU A 20 8.69 5.17 -1.33
CA LEU A 20 7.29 5.56 -1.18
C LEU A 20 6.93 5.65 0.31
N LYS A 21 6.30 6.75 0.71
CA LYS A 21 5.82 6.98 2.08
C LYS A 21 4.30 6.76 2.20
N SER A 22 3.57 7.00 1.12
CA SER A 22 2.12 6.80 1.03
C SER A 22 1.73 6.51 -0.42
N ILE A 23 0.47 6.15 -0.65
CA ILE A 23 -0.11 6.04 -1.98
C ILE A 23 -1.24 7.07 -2.09
N PRO A 24 -1.28 7.89 -3.16
CA PRO A 24 -2.37 8.83 -3.37
C PRO A 24 -3.73 8.14 -3.34
N ARG A 25 -4.70 8.78 -2.70
CA ARG A 25 -6.06 8.26 -2.63
C ARG A 25 -6.59 7.97 -4.04
N GLY A 26 -7.10 6.76 -4.20
CA GLY A 26 -7.73 6.30 -5.44
C GLY A 26 -6.76 5.75 -6.49
N ALA A 27 -5.44 5.75 -6.25
CA ALA A 27 -4.46 5.34 -7.25
C ALA A 27 -4.68 3.92 -7.79
N PHE A 28 -5.24 3.01 -6.99
CA PHE A 28 -5.46 1.61 -7.38
C PHE A 28 -6.91 1.29 -7.76
N ASP A 29 -7.82 2.27 -7.75
CA ASP A 29 -9.26 2.01 -7.84
C ASP A 29 -9.69 1.38 -9.17
N ASN A 30 -8.94 1.63 -10.24
CA ASN A 30 -9.22 1.13 -11.59
C ASN A 30 -8.43 -0.13 -11.98
N LEU A 31 -7.59 -0.66 -11.07
CA LEU A 31 -6.79 -1.87 -11.31
C LEU A 31 -7.61 -3.16 -11.11
N LYS A 32 -8.67 -3.33 -11.91
CA LYS A 32 -9.67 -4.41 -11.74
C LYS A 32 -9.13 -5.82 -12.01
N SER A 33 -8.08 -5.94 -12.82
CA SER A 33 -7.45 -7.23 -13.15
C SER A 33 -6.22 -7.57 -12.30
N LEU A 34 -5.93 -6.79 -11.25
CA LEU A 34 -4.72 -6.96 -10.46
C LEU A 34 -4.77 -8.27 -9.65
N THR A 35 -3.70 -9.05 -9.73
CA THR A 35 -3.55 -10.35 -9.05
C THR A 35 -2.31 -10.40 -8.16
N HIS A 36 -1.33 -9.55 -8.44
CA HIS A 36 -0.06 -9.46 -7.71
C HIS A 36 0.34 -8.00 -7.53
N ILE A 37 0.66 -7.62 -6.30
CA ILE A 37 1.30 -6.35 -5.99
C ILE A 37 2.40 -6.55 -4.95
N TRP A 38 3.55 -5.93 -5.18
CA TRP A 38 4.68 -5.98 -4.26
C TRP A 38 4.94 -4.58 -3.71
N LEU A 39 4.83 -4.44 -2.38
CA LEU A 39 4.90 -3.16 -1.65
C LEU A 39 5.99 -3.15 -0.57
N PHE A 40 6.69 -4.27 -0.37
CA PHE A 40 7.72 -4.41 0.65
C PHE A 40 8.92 -3.49 0.38
N ARG A 41 9.75 -3.28 1.41
CA ARG A 41 10.95 -2.42 1.32
C ARG A 41 10.66 -1.02 0.78
N ASN A 42 9.65 -0.39 1.36
CA ASN A 42 9.36 1.04 1.24
C ASN A 42 9.22 1.63 2.66
N PRO A 43 9.66 2.89 2.89
CA PRO A 43 9.55 3.55 4.18
C PRO A 43 8.14 4.13 4.40
N TRP A 44 7.11 3.26 4.47
CA TRP A 44 5.72 3.69 4.63
C TRP A 44 5.53 4.54 5.90
N ASP A 45 5.08 5.79 5.72
CA ASP A 45 4.83 6.71 6.82
C ASP A 45 3.44 6.46 7.40
N CYS A 46 3.39 5.64 8.45
CA CYS A 46 2.16 5.30 9.12
C CYS A 46 1.73 6.29 10.21
N ALA A 47 2.47 7.38 10.41
CA ALA A 47 2.09 8.42 11.35
C ALA A 47 1.17 9.47 10.69
N CYS A 48 1.43 9.78 9.42
CA CYS A 48 0.59 10.62 8.58
C CYS A 48 -0.73 9.92 8.19
N SER A 49 -1.85 10.66 8.19
CA SER A 49 -3.17 10.12 7.81
C SER A 49 -3.30 9.73 6.33
N ASP A 50 -2.41 10.18 5.45
CA ASP A 50 -2.43 9.81 4.03
C ASP A 50 -2.22 8.30 3.79
N ILE A 51 -1.62 7.61 4.76
CA ILE A 51 -1.45 6.15 4.72
C ILE A 51 -2.77 5.37 4.72
N LEU A 52 -3.86 6.00 5.21
CA LEU A 52 -5.13 5.31 5.45
C LEU A 52 -5.74 4.73 4.17
N TYR A 53 -5.50 5.35 3.01
CA TYR A 53 -5.92 4.76 1.73
C TYR A 53 -5.26 3.41 1.52
N LEU A 54 -3.92 3.35 1.61
CA LEU A 54 -3.16 2.12 1.39
C LEU A 54 -3.51 1.06 2.44
N SER A 55 -3.61 1.45 3.70
CA SER A 55 -3.97 0.55 4.81
C SER A 55 -5.32 -0.14 4.57
N ARG A 56 -6.34 0.63 4.21
CA ARG A 56 -7.68 0.11 3.88
C ARG A 56 -7.65 -0.74 2.63
N TRP A 57 -6.94 -0.30 1.60
CA TRP A 57 -6.86 -1.03 0.34
C TRP A 57 -6.24 -2.42 0.54
N ILE A 58 -5.13 -2.53 1.28
CA ILE A 58 -4.51 -3.83 1.60
C ILE A 58 -5.48 -4.70 2.43
N SER A 59 -6.20 -4.11 3.38
CA SER A 59 -7.18 -4.82 4.21
C SER A 59 -8.33 -5.42 3.39
N GLN A 60 -8.72 -4.75 2.30
CA GLN A 60 -9.77 -5.21 1.38
C GLN A 60 -9.26 -6.19 0.33
N HIS A 61 -7.96 -6.16 0.00
CA HIS A 61 -7.35 -6.99 -1.04
C HIS A 61 -6.15 -7.80 -0.51
N PRO A 62 -6.27 -8.55 0.61
CA PRO A 62 -5.12 -9.20 1.21
C PRO A 62 -4.49 -10.29 0.31
N GLY A 63 -5.30 -10.92 -0.55
CA GLY A 63 -4.87 -12.04 -1.39
C GLY A 63 -3.97 -11.66 -2.58
N VAL A 64 -3.84 -10.38 -2.91
CA VAL A 64 -3.01 -9.94 -4.05
C VAL A 64 -1.63 -9.43 -3.62
N VAL A 65 -1.43 -9.14 -2.33
CA VAL A 65 -0.17 -8.59 -1.81
C VAL A 65 0.85 -9.70 -1.64
N ARG A 66 2.07 -9.47 -2.13
CA ARG A 66 3.14 -10.46 -2.18
C ARG A 66 4.38 -10.02 -1.41
N ASP A 67 5.03 -10.98 -0.74
CA ASP A 67 6.36 -10.81 -0.13
C ASP A 67 7.49 -10.88 -1.18
N SER A 68 8.75 -10.78 -0.71
CA SER A 68 9.93 -10.91 -1.58
C SER A 68 10.14 -12.30 -2.17
N GLY A 69 9.47 -13.32 -1.62
CA GLY A 69 9.47 -14.70 -2.12
C GLY A 69 8.30 -15.00 -3.06
N ASN A 70 7.48 -14.01 -3.39
CA ASN A 70 6.26 -14.13 -4.20
C ASN A 70 5.11 -14.93 -3.53
N ASN A 71 5.18 -15.15 -2.22
CA ASN A 71 4.08 -15.72 -1.44
C ASN A 71 3.01 -14.66 -1.15
N VAL A 72 1.75 -15.08 -0.94
CA VAL A 72 0.72 -14.16 -0.43
C VAL A 72 1.12 -13.73 0.98
N ASP A 73 1.37 -12.44 1.17
CA ASP A 73 1.66 -11.85 2.47
C ASP A 73 1.10 -10.42 2.55
N PRO A 74 -0.10 -10.24 3.13
CA PRO A 74 -0.71 -8.93 3.32
C PRO A 74 0.02 -8.06 4.36
N ASP A 75 0.98 -8.61 5.10
CA ASP A 75 1.78 -7.91 6.11
C ASP A 75 3.17 -7.48 5.59
N SER A 76 3.47 -7.76 4.32
CA SER A 76 4.77 -7.45 3.68
C SER A 76 5.06 -5.94 3.55
N ALA A 77 4.02 -5.10 3.46
CA ALA A 77 4.14 -3.65 3.58
C ALA A 77 4.18 -3.25 5.06
N ARG A 78 5.31 -2.70 5.51
CA ARG A 78 5.56 -2.37 6.92
C ARG A 78 5.82 -0.89 7.14
N CYS A 79 5.30 -0.38 8.25
CA CYS A 79 5.48 0.99 8.70
C CYS A 79 6.95 1.28 9.03
N SER A 80 7.45 2.40 8.54
CA SER A 80 8.77 2.93 8.89
C SER A 80 8.85 3.17 10.40
N GLY A 81 9.93 2.69 11.02
CA GLY A 81 10.23 2.88 12.45
C GLY A 81 9.54 1.90 13.41
N THR A 82 8.30 1.48 13.15
CA THR A 82 7.57 0.55 14.04
C THR A 82 7.57 -0.90 13.55
N ASN A 83 7.85 -1.12 12.26
CA ASN A 83 7.79 -2.42 11.59
C ASN A 83 6.40 -3.12 11.65
N THR A 84 5.37 -2.39 12.06
CA THR A 84 3.98 -2.87 12.10
C THR A 84 3.44 -2.98 10.68
N PRO A 85 2.56 -3.95 10.38
CA PRO A 85 1.93 -4.03 9.07
C PRO A 85 1.11 -2.78 8.75
N VAL A 86 1.23 -2.26 7.52
CA VAL A 86 0.47 -1.07 7.08
C VAL A 86 -1.03 -1.32 7.17
N ARG A 87 -1.49 -2.54 6.89
CA ARG A 87 -2.92 -2.89 6.97
C ARG A 87 -3.51 -2.87 8.39
N ALA A 88 -2.66 -2.87 9.42
CA ALA A 88 -3.10 -2.78 10.82
C ALA A 88 -3.26 -1.34 11.31
N VAL A 89 -2.86 -0.35 10.50
CA VAL A 89 -2.96 1.08 10.84
C VAL A 89 -4.43 1.52 10.81
N THR A 90 -4.84 2.28 11.81
CA THR A 90 -6.20 2.85 11.90
C THR A 90 -6.15 4.36 12.03
N GLU A 91 -7.29 5.02 11.83
CA GLU A 91 -7.39 6.48 12.01
C GLU A 91 -6.89 6.93 13.39
N ALA A 92 -7.19 6.15 14.44
CA ALA A 92 -6.81 6.44 15.82
C ALA A 92 -5.29 6.47 16.05
N SER A 93 -4.50 5.80 15.20
CA SER A 93 -3.03 5.78 15.27
C SER A 93 -2.34 6.83 14.39
N THR A 94 -3.11 7.56 13.57
CA THR A 94 -2.59 8.53 12.57
C THR A 94 -3.00 9.96 12.90
N SER A 95 -2.35 10.95 12.28
CA SER A 95 -2.79 12.35 12.36
C SER A 95 -2.46 13.13 11.07
N PRO A 96 -3.36 14.00 10.58
CA PRO A 96 -3.05 14.95 9.50
C PRO A 96 -1.92 15.91 9.85
N SER A 97 -1.76 16.26 11.13
CA SER A 97 -0.68 17.15 11.59
C SER A 97 0.71 16.51 11.54
N LYS A 98 0.79 15.19 11.31
CA LYS A 98 2.05 14.45 11.14
C LYS A 98 2.40 14.22 9.67
N CYS A 99 1.61 14.78 8.74
CA CYS A 99 1.91 14.75 7.31
C CYS A 99 2.89 15.87 6.93
N PRO A 100 3.76 15.65 5.92
CA PRO A 100 4.68 16.67 5.39
C PRO A 100 3.99 17.93 4.88
#